data_AF-A0A8D9F1Q3-F1
#
_entry.id   AF-A0A8D9F1Q3-F1
#
_cell.length_a   1.000
_cell.length_b   1.000
_cell.length_c   1.000
_cell.angle_alpha   90.00
_cell.angle_beta   90.00
_cell.angle_gamma   90.00
#
_symmetry.space_group_name_H-M   'P 1'
#
loop_
_entity.id
_entity.type
_entity.pdbx_description
1 polymer ?
#
loop_
_entity_poly.entity_id
_entity_poly.type
_entity_poly.pdbx_seq_one_letter_code
_entity_poly.pdbx_strand_id
1 'polypeptide(L)'
;MYDTENDRTSFLEKTKAARLEREQAKKKEDSVIVIQSHARKWVVKRKIRQQILAEFDQQIQENTELKCCKQVYLLAKKFLWIWKKDEDKTRFEHLCRYINSSLDSKSSSHSYIGVFFVKEYTQSWIGHIKTLLWTCCLYLSDIKVDYSDMKQVLVLLHTLVSFTSTNTWALLKTNNTMLISLDQLCNNFMGHLYSKGFYSVLKDILMKGLLRSKISLKAVSLSGVITLSTRPLVSSGLSDKLIHNYITHILCVPALMYHMEHTAPLCLKQFENEEVLKRCLEVLSNQEEAQYIFNKLEGSYVLCMIGNLIHLSHLQLNSSMKEVKFPLYTVVLTRLLCMLQEYVSAKQSNMTTWHPILGWFAQTYDPRLSESLPLVKSQLFLLWSEPLIESLLGEPLQSVLKAADEAGGGAPTVPTQATAPSSNIIKRTFFESRSKQSLNKAGKIKLGSPDVSRVTVTCSLYYSAISTFTQLKLDILTGLCYRDSILAQLWKFFTCLGPMCGMKSLLELFSVNPKAMCPEFNTLILFCDLMTHYIM
;
A
#
# COMPACT_ATOMS: atom_id res chain seq x y z
N MET A 1 -76.79 -5.72 60.32
CA MET A 1 -76.18 -4.62 59.53
C MET A 1 -74.79 -4.99 58.98
N TYR A 2 -74.16 -6.09 59.43
CA TYR A 2 -72.84 -6.56 58.94
C TYR A 2 -72.86 -7.47 57.69
N ASP A 3 -73.98 -8.15 57.37
CA ASP A 3 -74.03 -9.07 56.22
C ASP A 3 -74.12 -8.36 54.85
N THR A 4 -74.68 -7.15 54.81
CA THR A 4 -74.84 -6.37 53.56
C THR A 4 -73.54 -5.77 53.02
N GLU A 5 -72.54 -5.53 53.86
CA GLU A 5 -71.22 -5.04 53.41
C GLU A 5 -70.35 -6.18 52.83
N ASN A 6 -70.52 -7.40 53.34
CA ASN A 6 -69.78 -8.58 52.90
C ASN A 6 -70.28 -9.07 51.52
N ASP A 7 -71.59 -9.00 51.27
CA ASP A 7 -72.15 -9.29 49.94
C ASP A 7 -71.78 -8.25 48.89
N ARG A 8 -71.69 -6.98 49.28
CA ARG A 8 -71.31 -5.89 48.37
C ARG A 8 -69.84 -5.94 47.99
N THR A 9 -68.95 -6.31 48.92
CA THR A 9 -67.53 -6.53 48.66
C THR A 9 -67.28 -7.78 47.83
N SER A 10 -67.94 -8.90 48.13
CA SER A 10 -67.99 -10.13 47.30
C SER A 10 -68.44 -9.86 45.86
N PHE A 11 -69.50 -9.05 45.68
CA PHE A 11 -69.99 -8.66 44.36
C PHE A 11 -68.98 -7.79 43.59
N LEU A 12 -68.34 -6.84 44.26
CA LEU A 12 -67.30 -5.99 43.68
C LEU A 12 -66.05 -6.80 43.28
N GLU A 13 -65.63 -7.77 44.10
CA GLU A 13 -64.52 -8.67 43.79
C GLU A 13 -64.84 -9.59 42.59
N LYS A 14 -66.04 -10.18 42.54
CA LYS A 14 -66.48 -10.96 41.37
C LYS A 14 -66.53 -10.11 40.10
N THR A 15 -66.98 -8.86 40.20
CA THR A 15 -67.02 -7.93 39.07
C THR A 15 -65.60 -7.53 38.62
N LYS A 16 -64.66 -7.35 39.56
CA LYS A 16 -63.25 -7.06 39.28
C LYS A 16 -62.55 -8.28 38.66
N ALA A 17 -62.80 -9.47 39.18
CA ALA A 17 -62.30 -10.73 38.62
C ALA A 17 -62.81 -10.96 37.19
N ALA A 18 -64.12 -10.78 36.95
CA ALA A 18 -64.70 -10.87 35.61
C ALA A 18 -64.13 -9.83 34.63
N ARG A 19 -63.81 -8.61 35.11
CA ARG A 19 -63.12 -7.60 34.29
C ARG A 19 -61.68 -8.02 33.96
N LEU A 20 -60.93 -8.51 34.94
CA LEU A 20 -59.56 -9.01 34.74
C LEU A 20 -59.53 -10.21 33.80
N GLU A 21 -60.50 -11.12 33.90
CA GLU A 21 -60.62 -12.29 33.02
C GLU A 21 -60.94 -11.87 31.59
N ARG A 22 -61.84 -10.89 31.38
CA ARG A 22 -62.09 -10.30 30.06
C ARG A 22 -60.85 -9.60 29.50
N GLU A 23 -60.10 -8.88 30.32
CA GLU A 23 -58.87 -8.22 29.90
C GLU A 23 -57.77 -9.24 29.53
N GLN A 24 -57.64 -10.32 30.30
CA GLN A 24 -56.73 -11.43 29.98
C GLN A 24 -57.13 -12.18 28.72
N ALA A 25 -58.43 -12.43 28.51
CA ALA A 25 -58.95 -13.05 27.28
C ALA A 25 -58.64 -12.18 26.06
N LYS A 26 -58.86 -10.85 26.18
CA LYS A 26 -58.53 -9.90 25.12
C LYS A 26 -57.03 -9.86 24.82
N LYS A 27 -56.17 -9.86 25.84
CA LYS A 27 -54.70 -9.95 25.67
C LYS A 27 -54.27 -11.24 24.98
N LYS A 28 -54.92 -12.38 25.28
CA LYS A 28 -54.67 -13.65 24.59
C LYS A 28 -55.08 -13.58 23.12
N GLU A 29 -56.26 -13.03 22.83
CA GLU A 29 -56.75 -12.85 21.46
C GLU A 29 -55.83 -11.93 20.64
N ASP A 30 -55.46 -10.77 21.20
CA ASP A 30 -54.51 -9.84 20.58
C ASP A 30 -53.16 -10.51 20.31
N SER A 31 -52.66 -11.31 21.26
CA SER A 31 -51.41 -12.08 21.10
C SER A 31 -51.52 -13.12 19.97
N VAL A 32 -52.64 -13.82 19.86
CA VAL A 32 -52.90 -14.79 18.78
C VAL A 32 -52.95 -14.08 17.42
N ILE A 33 -53.59 -12.92 17.33
CA ILE A 33 -53.63 -12.11 16.10
C ILE A 33 -52.21 -11.70 15.67
N VAL A 34 -51.39 -11.25 16.61
CA VAL A 34 -49.99 -10.90 16.34
C VAL A 34 -49.22 -12.12 15.82
N ILE A 35 -49.28 -13.25 16.50
CA ILE A 35 -48.60 -14.49 16.08
C ILE A 35 -49.06 -14.93 14.68
N GLN A 36 -50.38 -14.93 14.43
CA GLN A 36 -50.94 -15.29 13.12
C GLN A 36 -50.48 -14.32 12.02
N SER A 37 -50.42 -13.01 12.30
CA SER A 37 -49.95 -12.02 11.35
C SER A 37 -48.48 -12.22 10.98
N HIS A 38 -47.63 -12.54 11.97
CA HIS A 38 -46.22 -12.87 11.75
C HIS A 38 -46.06 -14.17 10.95
N ALA A 39 -46.83 -15.21 11.28
CA ALA A 39 -46.81 -16.47 10.55
C ALA A 39 -47.24 -16.29 9.09
N ARG A 40 -48.36 -15.58 8.83
CA ARG A 40 -48.83 -15.28 7.47
C ARG A 40 -47.79 -14.47 6.69
N LYS A 41 -47.20 -13.43 7.30
CA LYS A 41 -46.14 -12.63 6.69
C LYS A 41 -44.92 -13.48 6.33
N TRP A 42 -44.52 -14.41 7.20
CA TRP A 42 -43.40 -15.31 6.95
C TRP A 42 -43.69 -16.27 5.79
N VAL A 43 -44.87 -16.90 5.75
CA VAL A 43 -45.28 -17.79 4.65
C VAL A 43 -45.32 -17.05 3.32
N VAL A 44 -45.92 -15.86 3.29
CA VAL A 44 -45.99 -15.04 2.07
C VAL A 44 -44.59 -14.62 1.60
N LYS A 45 -43.72 -14.15 2.51
CA LYS A 45 -42.33 -13.82 2.16
C LYS A 45 -41.57 -15.02 1.60
N ARG A 46 -41.77 -16.21 2.18
CA ARG A 46 -41.14 -17.45 1.70
C ARG A 46 -41.65 -17.82 0.30
N LYS A 47 -42.96 -17.74 0.06
CA LYS A 47 -43.56 -18.03 -1.25
C LYS A 47 -43.07 -17.05 -2.33
N ILE A 48 -43.04 -15.75 -2.02
CA ILE A 48 -42.50 -14.72 -2.93
C ILE A 48 -41.03 -14.98 -3.24
N ARG A 49 -40.21 -15.29 -2.22
CA ARG A 49 -38.79 -15.63 -2.42
C ARG A 49 -38.64 -16.83 -3.36
N GLN A 50 -39.40 -17.91 -3.12
CA GLN A 50 -39.35 -19.10 -3.96
C GLN A 50 -39.79 -18.82 -5.41
N GLN A 51 -40.84 -18.02 -5.61
CA GLN A 51 -41.29 -17.64 -6.95
C GLN A 51 -40.24 -16.83 -7.70
N ILE A 52 -39.62 -15.83 -7.05
CA ILE A 52 -38.58 -15.02 -7.68
C ILE A 52 -37.32 -15.86 -7.98
N LEU A 53 -36.93 -16.77 -7.08
CA LEU A 53 -35.79 -17.66 -7.32
C LEU A 53 -36.06 -18.64 -8.47
N ALA A 54 -37.27 -19.18 -8.57
CA ALA A 54 -37.67 -20.04 -9.68
C ALA A 54 -37.69 -19.27 -11.01
N GLU A 55 -38.23 -18.05 -11.03
CA GLU A 55 -38.18 -17.14 -12.20
C GLU A 55 -36.73 -16.86 -12.60
N PHE A 56 -35.84 -16.65 -11.62
CA PHE A 56 -34.42 -16.41 -11.85
C PHE A 56 -33.71 -17.64 -12.45
N ASP A 57 -33.86 -18.80 -11.82
CA ASP A 57 -33.19 -20.05 -12.21
C ASP A 57 -33.67 -20.55 -13.59
N GLN A 58 -34.91 -20.22 -13.99
CA GLN A 58 -35.42 -20.52 -15.33
C GLN A 58 -34.81 -19.60 -16.39
N GLN A 59 -34.51 -18.35 -16.02
CA GLN A 59 -34.11 -17.32 -16.98
C GLN A 59 -32.58 -17.18 -17.10
N ILE A 60 -31.82 -17.50 -16.05
CA ILE A 60 -30.36 -17.36 -15.98
C ILE A 60 -29.75 -18.71 -15.60
N GLN A 61 -29.19 -19.40 -16.59
CA GLN A 61 -28.45 -20.66 -16.45
C GLN A 61 -27.07 -20.55 -17.12
N GLU A 62 -26.19 -21.51 -16.87
CA GLU A 62 -24.92 -21.61 -17.59
C GLU A 62 -25.19 -21.72 -19.10
N ASN A 63 -24.55 -20.86 -19.90
CA ASN A 63 -24.67 -20.77 -21.37
C ASN A 63 -26.03 -20.30 -21.92
N THR A 64 -26.77 -19.49 -21.17
CA THR A 64 -28.00 -18.87 -21.70
C THR A 64 -27.69 -17.84 -22.79
N GLU A 65 -28.46 -17.86 -23.89
CA GLU A 65 -28.40 -16.81 -24.91
C GLU A 65 -28.72 -15.42 -24.33
N LEU A 66 -28.13 -14.37 -24.93
CA LEU A 66 -28.35 -13.01 -24.48
C LEU A 66 -29.80 -12.57 -24.76
N LYS A 67 -30.54 -12.33 -23.69
CA LYS A 67 -31.90 -11.77 -23.69
C LYS A 67 -31.89 -10.24 -23.65
N CYS A 68 -33.08 -9.65 -23.79
CA CYS A 68 -33.28 -8.22 -23.68
C CYS A 68 -32.78 -7.67 -22.32
N CYS A 69 -31.91 -6.66 -22.37
CA CYS A 69 -31.24 -6.09 -21.20
C CYS A 69 -32.22 -5.57 -20.13
N LYS A 70 -33.38 -5.04 -20.55
CA LYS A 70 -34.46 -4.59 -19.65
C LYS A 70 -35.04 -5.73 -18.82
N GLN A 71 -35.30 -6.89 -19.43
CA GLN A 71 -35.88 -8.05 -18.75
C GLN A 71 -34.90 -8.58 -17.71
N VAL A 72 -33.63 -8.72 -18.10
CA VAL A 72 -32.56 -9.18 -17.20
C VAL A 72 -32.38 -8.21 -16.03
N TYR A 73 -32.38 -6.90 -16.29
CA TYR A 73 -32.26 -5.89 -15.23
C TYR A 73 -33.40 -5.98 -14.20
N LEU A 74 -34.65 -6.10 -14.63
CA LEU A 74 -35.78 -6.23 -13.71
C LEU A 74 -35.68 -7.51 -12.89
N LEU A 75 -35.27 -8.62 -13.50
CA LEU A 75 -35.04 -9.89 -12.83
C LEU A 75 -33.90 -9.79 -11.80
N ALA A 76 -32.77 -9.22 -12.19
CA ALA A 76 -31.61 -9.00 -11.31
C ALA A 76 -31.96 -8.09 -10.12
N LYS A 77 -32.77 -7.04 -10.36
CA LYS A 77 -33.27 -6.16 -9.30
C LYS A 77 -34.18 -6.90 -8.31
N LYS A 78 -35.10 -7.74 -8.78
CA LYS A 78 -35.94 -8.60 -7.92
C LYS A 78 -35.08 -9.56 -7.10
N PHE A 79 -34.11 -10.22 -7.73
CA PHE A 79 -33.21 -11.16 -7.08
C PHE A 79 -32.39 -10.50 -5.96
N LEU A 80 -31.75 -9.35 -6.22
CA LEU A 80 -30.99 -8.63 -5.20
C LEU A 80 -31.84 -8.10 -4.05
N TRP A 81 -33.15 -7.90 -4.24
CA TRP A 81 -34.05 -7.49 -3.17
C TRP A 81 -34.31 -8.60 -2.15
N ILE A 82 -34.37 -9.87 -2.59
CA ILE A 82 -34.56 -11.03 -1.71
C ILE A 82 -33.26 -11.73 -1.32
N TRP A 83 -32.12 -11.29 -1.86
CA TRP A 83 -30.83 -11.97 -1.79
C TRP A 83 -30.40 -12.29 -0.36
N LYS A 84 -29.85 -13.50 -0.18
CA LYS A 84 -29.17 -13.93 1.04
C LYS A 84 -27.76 -14.40 0.72
N LYS A 85 -26.77 -13.86 1.44
CA LYS A 85 -25.34 -14.11 1.21
C LYS A 85 -24.97 -15.59 1.20
N ASP A 86 -25.44 -16.36 2.19
CA ASP A 86 -24.99 -17.75 2.37
C ASP A 86 -25.68 -18.73 1.40
N GLU A 87 -26.96 -18.51 1.09
CA GLU A 87 -27.78 -19.41 0.26
C GLU A 87 -27.62 -19.14 -1.24
N ASP A 88 -27.39 -17.88 -1.64
CA ASP A 88 -27.51 -17.44 -3.04
C ASP A 88 -26.15 -17.18 -3.72
N LYS A 89 -25.06 -17.77 -3.18
CA LYS A 89 -23.68 -17.61 -3.67
C LYS A 89 -23.53 -17.99 -5.15
N THR A 90 -24.02 -19.17 -5.54
CA THR A 90 -23.91 -19.70 -6.91
C THR A 90 -24.80 -18.94 -7.90
N ARG A 91 -26.03 -18.60 -7.51
CA ARG A 91 -26.94 -17.78 -8.31
C ARG A 91 -26.37 -16.39 -8.60
N PHE A 92 -25.77 -15.76 -7.58
CA PHE A 92 -25.10 -14.48 -7.75
C PHE A 92 -23.91 -14.58 -8.71
N GLU A 93 -23.13 -15.67 -8.64
CA GLU A 93 -22.05 -15.91 -9.60
C GLU A 93 -22.57 -16.03 -11.04
N HIS A 94 -23.66 -16.79 -11.27
CA HIS A 94 -24.29 -16.88 -12.59
C HIS A 94 -24.77 -15.53 -13.10
N LEU A 95 -25.35 -14.69 -12.23
CA LEU A 95 -25.73 -13.32 -12.57
C LEU A 95 -24.51 -12.51 -13.04
N CYS A 96 -23.41 -12.54 -12.29
CA CYS A 96 -22.18 -11.83 -12.64
C CYS A 96 -21.60 -12.30 -13.97
N ARG A 97 -21.56 -13.62 -14.22
CA ARG A 97 -21.11 -14.18 -15.51
C ARG A 97 -21.99 -13.71 -16.67
N TYR A 98 -23.31 -13.80 -16.52
CA TYR A 98 -24.26 -13.36 -17.54
C TYR A 98 -24.10 -11.86 -17.84
N ILE A 99 -24.03 -11.03 -16.80
CA ILE A 99 -23.84 -9.59 -16.97
C ILE A 99 -22.53 -9.32 -17.70
N ASN A 100 -21.43 -9.94 -17.29
CA ASN A 100 -20.13 -9.76 -17.95
C ASN A 100 -20.20 -10.15 -19.44
N SER A 101 -20.80 -11.31 -19.78
CA SER A 101 -20.96 -11.71 -21.20
C SER A 101 -21.83 -10.76 -22.02
N SER A 102 -22.79 -10.09 -21.38
CA SER A 102 -23.63 -9.11 -22.07
C SER A 102 -22.87 -7.82 -22.42
N LEU A 103 -21.80 -7.48 -21.68
CA LEU A 103 -20.99 -6.27 -21.95
C LEU A 103 -20.19 -6.38 -23.25
N ASP A 104 -19.93 -7.60 -23.72
CA ASP A 104 -19.28 -7.88 -25.00
C ASP A 104 -20.21 -7.66 -26.20
N SER A 105 -21.51 -7.55 -25.97
CA SER A 105 -22.48 -7.26 -27.03
C SER A 105 -22.41 -5.79 -27.47
N LYS A 106 -22.34 -5.58 -28.79
CA LYS A 106 -22.42 -4.25 -29.42
C LYS A 106 -23.86 -3.74 -29.55
N SER A 107 -24.87 -4.56 -29.24
CA SER A 107 -26.27 -4.19 -29.36
C SER A 107 -26.77 -3.53 -28.07
N SER A 108 -27.33 -2.32 -28.18
CA SER A 108 -27.94 -1.60 -27.03
C SER A 108 -29.09 -2.40 -26.39
N SER A 109 -29.79 -3.25 -27.16
CA SER A 109 -30.88 -4.08 -26.64
C SER A 109 -30.42 -5.26 -25.79
N HIS A 110 -29.17 -5.71 -25.96
CA HIS A 110 -28.64 -6.91 -25.32
C HIS A 110 -27.56 -6.60 -24.27
N SER A 111 -26.81 -5.51 -24.45
CA SER A 111 -25.82 -5.07 -23.47
C SER A 111 -26.47 -4.56 -22.19
N TYR A 112 -25.96 -4.97 -21.03
CA TYR A 112 -26.51 -4.54 -19.73
C TYR A 112 -26.48 -3.02 -19.54
N ILE A 113 -25.54 -2.34 -20.18
CA ILE A 113 -25.41 -0.87 -20.16
C ILE A 113 -26.53 -0.22 -20.96
N GLY A 114 -27.14 -0.93 -21.91
CA GLY A 114 -28.28 -0.46 -22.70
C GLY A 114 -29.43 0.09 -21.85
N VAL A 115 -29.63 -0.46 -20.65
CA VAL A 115 -30.65 0.00 -19.70
C VAL A 115 -30.40 1.42 -19.21
N PHE A 116 -29.14 1.85 -19.10
CA PHE A 116 -28.77 3.20 -18.68
C PHE A 116 -29.31 4.27 -19.64
N PHE A 117 -29.34 3.97 -20.95
CA PHE A 117 -29.83 4.89 -21.98
C PHE A 117 -31.35 5.05 -21.99
N VAL A 118 -32.08 4.23 -21.23
CA VAL A 118 -33.53 4.33 -21.07
C VAL A 118 -33.81 5.28 -19.91
N LYS A 119 -34.26 6.51 -20.23
CA LYS A 119 -34.45 7.62 -19.28
C LYS A 119 -35.20 7.24 -17.99
N GLU A 120 -36.21 6.37 -18.10
CA GLU A 120 -37.02 5.89 -16.97
C GLU A 120 -36.22 5.08 -15.93
N TYR A 121 -35.19 4.35 -16.37
CA TYR A 121 -34.45 3.41 -15.53
C TYR A 121 -33.08 3.89 -15.09
N THR A 122 -32.56 4.98 -15.68
CA THR A 122 -31.19 5.47 -15.47
C THR A 122 -30.80 5.53 -13.99
N GLN A 123 -31.55 6.28 -13.17
CA GLN A 123 -31.21 6.46 -11.74
C GLN A 123 -31.32 5.16 -10.93
N SER A 124 -32.38 4.38 -11.18
CA SER A 124 -32.58 3.09 -10.50
C SER A 124 -31.50 2.08 -10.89
N TRP A 125 -31.01 2.14 -12.13
CA TRP A 125 -29.94 1.27 -12.62
C TRP A 125 -28.60 1.61 -11.96
N ILE A 126 -28.27 2.90 -11.80
CA ILE A 126 -27.06 3.32 -11.06
C ILE A 126 -27.08 2.77 -9.63
N GLY A 127 -28.20 2.89 -8.91
CA GLY A 127 -28.36 2.32 -7.57
C GLY A 127 -28.24 0.79 -7.54
N HIS A 128 -28.77 0.11 -8.56
CA HIS A 128 -28.66 -1.33 -8.72
C HIS A 128 -27.19 -1.76 -8.93
N ILE A 129 -26.44 -1.11 -9.83
CA ILE A 129 -25.02 -1.42 -10.06
C ILE A 129 -24.20 -1.19 -8.79
N LYS A 130 -24.42 -0.08 -8.07
CA LYS A 130 -23.76 0.16 -6.78
C LYS A 130 -23.97 -0.96 -5.77
N THR A 131 -25.20 -1.49 -5.71
CA THR A 131 -25.56 -2.61 -4.83
C THR A 131 -24.86 -3.89 -5.29
N LEU A 132 -24.91 -4.19 -6.59
CA LEU A 132 -24.27 -5.36 -7.19
C LEU A 132 -22.76 -5.39 -6.95
N LEU A 133 -22.07 -4.29 -7.21
CA LEU A 133 -20.61 -4.19 -7.02
C LEU A 133 -20.22 -4.32 -5.55
N TRP A 134 -21.01 -3.73 -4.65
CA TRP A 134 -20.78 -3.89 -3.22
C TRP A 134 -21.00 -5.34 -2.77
N THR A 135 -22.01 -6.03 -3.30
CA THR A 135 -22.23 -7.45 -3.05
C THR A 135 -21.05 -8.29 -3.53
N CYS A 136 -20.42 -7.96 -4.68
CA CYS A 136 -19.17 -8.60 -5.09
C CYS A 136 -18.06 -8.44 -4.03
N CYS A 137 -17.92 -7.24 -3.44
CA CYS A 137 -16.94 -6.98 -2.39
C CYS A 137 -17.23 -7.78 -1.11
N LEU A 138 -18.50 -7.92 -0.73
CA LEU A 138 -18.91 -8.74 0.42
C LEU A 138 -18.59 -10.23 0.23
N TYR A 139 -18.70 -10.76 -0.99
CA TYR A 139 -18.27 -12.12 -1.28
C TYR A 139 -16.74 -12.25 -1.30
N LEU A 140 -16.03 -11.31 -1.93
CA LEU A 140 -14.57 -11.34 -1.98
C LEU A 140 -13.92 -11.27 -0.59
N SER A 141 -14.49 -10.50 0.34
CA SER A 141 -14.01 -10.42 1.73
C SER A 141 -14.23 -11.73 2.50
N ASP A 142 -15.24 -12.53 2.18
CA ASP A 142 -15.53 -13.80 2.88
C ASP A 142 -14.82 -15.00 2.26
N ILE A 143 -14.55 -14.99 0.95
CA ILE A 143 -13.95 -16.13 0.25
C ILE A 143 -12.62 -16.53 0.90
N LYS A 144 -12.46 -17.83 1.12
CA LYS A 144 -11.15 -18.45 1.37
C LYS A 144 -10.49 -18.60 0.01
N VAL A 145 -9.35 -17.93 -0.22
CA VAL A 145 -8.68 -17.92 -1.52
C VAL A 145 -7.95 -19.25 -1.71
N ASP A 146 -8.70 -20.30 -1.99
CA ASP A 146 -8.26 -21.66 -2.29
C ASP A 146 -8.50 -21.99 -3.77
N TYR A 147 -7.84 -23.02 -4.31
CA TYR A 147 -7.91 -23.34 -5.76
C TYR A 147 -9.33 -23.57 -6.29
N SER A 148 -10.24 -24.10 -5.45
CA SER A 148 -11.65 -24.33 -5.79
C SER A 148 -12.42 -23.03 -6.09
N ASP A 149 -12.15 -21.98 -5.31
CA ASP A 149 -12.92 -20.74 -5.32
C ASP A 149 -12.31 -19.66 -6.25
N MET A 150 -11.15 -19.93 -6.85
CA MET A 150 -10.48 -18.98 -7.76
C MET A 150 -11.33 -18.61 -8.98
N LYS A 151 -12.15 -19.52 -9.49
CA LYS A 151 -13.09 -19.21 -10.58
C LYS A 151 -14.07 -18.11 -10.15
N GLN A 152 -14.61 -18.22 -8.94
CA GLN A 152 -15.54 -17.23 -8.41
C GLN A 152 -14.83 -15.90 -8.15
N VAL A 153 -13.63 -15.91 -7.56
CA VAL A 153 -12.82 -14.70 -7.37
C VAL A 153 -12.61 -13.97 -8.69
N LEU A 154 -12.26 -14.69 -9.75
CA LEU A 154 -12.09 -14.12 -11.09
C LEU A 154 -13.37 -13.51 -11.65
N VAL A 155 -14.52 -14.18 -11.51
CA VAL A 155 -15.82 -13.65 -11.97
C VAL A 155 -16.15 -12.34 -11.24
N LEU A 156 -15.99 -12.32 -9.91
CA LEU A 156 -16.29 -11.15 -9.09
C LEU A 156 -15.35 -9.98 -9.40
N LEU A 157 -14.04 -10.24 -9.52
CA LEU A 157 -13.05 -9.23 -9.90
C LEU A 157 -13.30 -8.71 -11.32
N HIS A 158 -13.64 -9.58 -12.28
CA HIS A 158 -13.97 -9.17 -13.64
C HIS A 158 -15.19 -8.25 -13.64
N THR A 159 -16.25 -8.58 -12.91
CA THR A 159 -17.42 -7.69 -12.78
C THR A 159 -17.04 -6.32 -12.19
N LEU A 160 -16.19 -6.29 -11.17
CA LEU A 160 -15.71 -5.02 -10.60
C LEU A 160 -14.90 -4.20 -11.62
N VAL A 161 -13.96 -4.84 -12.33
CA VAL A 161 -13.13 -4.17 -13.34
C VAL A 161 -13.99 -3.64 -14.49
N SER A 162 -14.97 -4.42 -14.94
CA SER A 162 -15.81 -4.06 -16.08
C SER A 162 -16.72 -2.87 -15.79
N PHE A 163 -17.34 -2.78 -14.61
CA PHE A 163 -18.17 -1.62 -14.28
C PHE A 163 -17.40 -0.40 -13.79
N THR A 164 -16.08 -0.49 -13.65
CA THR A 164 -15.24 0.64 -13.25
C THR A 164 -14.36 1.15 -14.39
N SER A 165 -14.52 0.66 -15.62
CA SER A 165 -13.86 1.21 -16.81
C SER A 165 -14.71 1.02 -18.06
N THR A 166 -14.86 2.10 -18.83
CA THR A 166 -15.56 2.14 -20.11
C THR A 166 -14.89 1.29 -21.20
N ASN A 167 -13.60 1.00 -21.08
CA ASN A 167 -12.84 0.20 -22.06
C ASN A 167 -13.36 -1.24 -22.23
N THR A 168 -14.06 -1.75 -21.23
CA THR A 168 -14.63 -3.10 -21.24
C THR A 168 -15.98 -3.17 -21.97
N TRP A 169 -16.57 -2.03 -22.33
CA TRP A 169 -17.92 -1.97 -22.87
C TRP A 169 -17.87 -1.96 -24.40
N ALA A 170 -18.17 -3.10 -25.03
CA ALA A 170 -18.12 -3.22 -26.49
C ALA A 170 -19.06 -2.24 -27.21
N LEU A 171 -20.18 -1.88 -26.55
CA LEU A 171 -21.16 -0.90 -27.03
C LEU A 171 -20.58 0.51 -27.21
N LEU A 172 -19.55 0.90 -26.44
CA LEU A 172 -19.01 2.27 -26.47
C LEU A 172 -17.88 2.47 -27.48
N LYS A 173 -17.29 1.39 -28.00
CA LYS A 173 -16.20 1.46 -28.99
C LYS A 173 -16.62 2.14 -30.30
N THR A 174 -17.91 2.36 -30.52
CA THR A 174 -18.49 3.00 -31.71
C THR A 174 -18.91 4.46 -31.49
N ASN A 175 -18.99 4.97 -30.26
CA ASN A 175 -19.54 6.30 -29.96
C ASN A 175 -18.67 7.08 -28.95
N ASN A 176 -17.71 7.85 -29.46
CA ASN A 176 -16.73 8.58 -28.63
C ASN A 176 -17.32 9.75 -27.81
N THR A 177 -18.45 10.33 -28.23
CA THR A 177 -19.03 11.53 -27.60
C THR A 177 -19.61 11.28 -26.20
N MET A 178 -19.95 10.03 -25.87
CA MET A 178 -20.52 9.65 -24.57
C MET A 178 -19.48 9.11 -23.58
N LEU A 179 -18.20 8.99 -23.98
CA LEU A 179 -17.16 8.38 -23.14
C LEU A 179 -16.95 9.18 -21.85
N ILE A 180 -16.88 10.52 -21.93
CA ILE A 180 -16.60 11.38 -20.77
C ILE A 180 -17.68 11.22 -19.68
N SER A 181 -18.96 11.24 -20.04
CA SER A 181 -20.05 11.11 -19.08
C SER A 181 -20.12 9.70 -18.46
N LEU A 182 -19.70 8.68 -19.20
CA LEU A 182 -19.66 7.29 -18.73
C LEU A 182 -18.40 6.99 -17.91
N ASP A 183 -17.29 7.68 -18.15
CA ASP A 183 -16.12 7.66 -17.27
C ASP A 183 -16.44 8.31 -15.92
N GLN A 184 -17.16 9.44 -15.93
CA GLN A 184 -17.67 10.04 -14.69
C GLN A 184 -18.60 9.09 -13.92
N LEU A 185 -19.40 8.28 -14.64
CA LEU A 185 -20.24 7.26 -14.03
C LEU A 185 -19.42 6.13 -13.39
N CYS A 186 -18.36 5.67 -14.07
CA CYS A 186 -17.42 4.69 -13.50
C CYS A 186 -16.74 5.25 -12.23
N ASN A 187 -16.33 6.52 -12.25
CA ASN A 187 -15.78 7.21 -11.08
C ASN A 187 -16.81 7.32 -9.95
N ASN A 188 -18.10 7.52 -10.25
CA ASN A 188 -19.17 7.53 -9.26
C ASN A 188 -19.35 6.16 -8.59
N PHE A 189 -19.30 5.07 -9.37
CA PHE A 189 -19.31 3.71 -8.82
C PHE A 189 -18.09 3.46 -7.94
N MET A 190 -16.91 3.87 -8.40
CA MET A 190 -15.67 3.72 -7.62
C MET A 190 -15.71 4.53 -6.31
N GLY A 191 -16.19 5.76 -6.35
CA GLY A 191 -16.35 6.61 -5.17
C GLY A 191 -17.32 6.01 -4.14
N HIS A 192 -18.41 5.39 -4.60
CA HIS A 192 -19.33 4.65 -3.72
C HIS A 192 -18.69 3.40 -3.10
N LEU A 193 -17.89 2.65 -3.86
CA LEU A 193 -17.17 1.49 -3.31
C LEU A 193 -16.16 1.95 -2.25
N TYR A 194 -15.40 2.99 -2.57
CA TYR A 194 -14.42 3.58 -1.66
C TYR A 194 -15.04 4.03 -0.34
N SER A 195 -16.19 4.74 -0.39
CA SER A 195 -16.86 5.21 0.83
C SER A 195 -17.36 4.07 1.72
N LYS A 196 -17.55 2.87 1.18
CA LYS A 196 -17.92 1.65 1.92
C LYS A 196 -16.72 0.82 2.42
N GLY A 197 -15.48 1.24 2.17
CA GLY A 197 -14.29 0.53 2.65
C GLY A 197 -13.68 -0.45 1.65
N PHE A 198 -13.79 -0.16 0.35
CA PHE A 198 -13.25 -1.01 -0.72
C PHE A 198 -11.77 -1.42 -0.55
N TYR A 199 -10.91 -0.51 -0.09
CA TYR A 199 -9.50 -0.83 0.13
C TYR A 199 -9.28 -1.88 1.23
N SER A 200 -10.14 -1.93 2.25
CA SER A 200 -10.09 -3.00 3.26
C SER A 200 -10.38 -4.35 2.63
N VAL A 201 -11.38 -4.42 1.74
CA VAL A 201 -11.72 -5.66 1.02
C VAL A 201 -10.57 -6.10 0.12
N LEU A 202 -9.94 -5.16 -0.60
CA LEU A 202 -8.78 -5.48 -1.43
C LEU A 202 -7.59 -5.96 -0.59
N LYS A 203 -7.34 -5.34 0.58
CA LYS A 203 -6.34 -5.80 1.55
C LYS A 203 -6.61 -7.24 1.96
N ASP A 204 -7.85 -7.57 2.34
CA ASP A 204 -8.20 -8.92 2.79
C ASP A 204 -7.95 -9.98 1.71
N ILE A 205 -8.26 -9.67 0.45
CA ILE A 205 -8.00 -10.57 -0.69
C ILE A 205 -6.49 -10.77 -0.86
N LEU A 206 -5.72 -9.69 -0.89
CA LEU A 206 -4.26 -9.75 -1.04
C LEU A 206 -3.64 -10.53 0.12
N MET A 207 -4.09 -10.26 1.34
CA MET A 207 -3.58 -10.92 2.54
C MET A 207 -3.85 -12.42 2.51
N LYS A 208 -5.05 -12.85 2.11
CA LYS A 208 -5.41 -14.26 1.99
C LYS A 208 -4.72 -14.97 0.84
N GLY A 209 -4.42 -14.24 -0.23
CA GLY A 209 -3.93 -14.79 -1.49
C GLY A 209 -2.41 -14.84 -1.65
N LEU A 210 -1.68 -13.95 -0.97
CA LEU A 210 -0.22 -13.80 -1.07
C LEU A 210 0.54 -14.38 0.13
N LEU A 211 0.00 -14.29 1.36
CA LEU A 211 0.71 -14.72 2.58
C LEU A 211 0.52 -16.21 2.87
N ARG A 212 1.00 -17.05 1.94
CA ARG A 212 1.05 -18.51 2.09
C ARG A 212 2.28 -19.06 1.42
N SER A 213 2.79 -20.18 1.90
CA SER A 213 3.85 -20.95 1.22
C SER A 213 3.61 -21.18 -0.28
N LYS A 214 2.34 -21.34 -0.70
CA LYS A 214 1.95 -21.41 -2.11
C LYS A 214 0.94 -20.32 -2.46
N ILE A 215 1.35 -19.39 -3.32
CA ILE A 215 0.53 -18.25 -3.77
C ILE A 215 -0.71 -18.77 -4.52
N SER A 216 -1.89 -18.31 -4.12
CA SER A 216 -3.16 -18.66 -4.78
C SER A 216 -3.58 -17.63 -5.82
N LEU A 217 -3.26 -16.35 -5.60
CA LEU A 217 -3.53 -15.28 -6.57
C LEU A 217 -2.55 -15.35 -7.75
N LYS A 218 -3.04 -15.85 -8.89
CA LYS A 218 -2.29 -15.86 -10.16
C LYS A 218 -2.31 -14.49 -10.84
N ALA A 219 -1.53 -14.37 -11.92
CA ALA A 219 -1.32 -13.14 -12.70
C ALA A 219 -2.59 -12.32 -12.97
N VAL A 220 -3.66 -12.97 -13.47
CA VAL A 220 -4.92 -12.30 -13.83
C VAL A 220 -5.64 -11.74 -12.60
N SER A 221 -5.76 -12.53 -11.54
CA SER A 221 -6.44 -12.10 -10.30
C SER A 221 -5.66 -10.98 -9.61
N LEU A 222 -4.33 -11.13 -9.51
CA LEU A 222 -3.47 -10.10 -8.93
C LEU A 222 -3.54 -8.81 -9.75
N SER A 223 -3.44 -8.89 -11.08
CA SER A 223 -3.57 -7.73 -11.96
C SER A 223 -4.92 -7.02 -11.81
N GLY A 224 -6.02 -7.78 -11.70
CA GLY A 224 -7.34 -7.23 -11.42
C GLY A 224 -7.40 -6.47 -10.09
N VAL A 225 -6.88 -7.04 -9.01
CA VAL A 225 -6.84 -6.39 -7.68
C VAL A 225 -5.99 -5.12 -7.70
N ILE A 226 -4.80 -5.18 -8.29
CA ILE A 226 -3.92 -4.01 -8.41
C ILE A 226 -4.58 -2.91 -9.25
N THR A 227 -5.16 -3.25 -10.40
CA THR A 227 -5.87 -2.31 -11.27
C THR A 227 -7.01 -1.62 -10.53
N LEU A 228 -7.80 -2.38 -9.75
CA LEU A 228 -8.87 -1.83 -8.93
C LEU A 228 -8.36 -0.94 -7.79
N SER A 229 -7.16 -1.22 -7.26
CA SER A 229 -6.56 -0.42 -6.21
C SER A 229 -5.96 0.91 -6.70
N THR A 230 -5.42 0.93 -7.92
CA THR A 230 -4.74 2.10 -8.50
C THR A 230 -5.69 3.03 -9.24
N ARG A 231 -6.73 2.50 -9.89
CA ARG A 231 -7.71 3.30 -10.65
C ARG A 231 -8.35 4.46 -9.87
N PRO A 232 -8.79 4.30 -8.60
CA PRO A 232 -9.28 5.42 -7.80
C PRO A 232 -8.23 6.51 -7.62
N LEU A 233 -6.96 6.13 -7.39
CA LEU A 233 -5.86 7.08 -7.21
C LEU A 233 -5.71 7.97 -8.44
N VAL A 234 -5.55 7.34 -9.61
CA VAL A 234 -5.36 8.03 -10.89
C VAL A 234 -6.56 8.93 -11.21
N SER A 235 -7.79 8.41 -11.08
CA SER A 235 -9.01 9.16 -11.38
C SER A 235 -9.20 10.41 -10.50
N SER A 236 -8.61 10.42 -9.31
CA SER A 236 -8.69 11.55 -8.36
C SER A 236 -7.51 12.53 -8.47
N GLY A 237 -6.57 12.31 -9.38
CA GLY A 237 -5.32 13.07 -9.43
C GLY A 237 -4.42 12.83 -8.21
N LEU A 238 -4.39 11.58 -7.70
CA LEU A 238 -3.56 11.15 -6.57
C LEU A 238 -3.79 11.95 -5.27
N SER A 239 -5.06 12.21 -4.94
CA SER A 239 -5.42 12.91 -3.70
C SER A 239 -4.85 12.27 -2.43
N ASP A 240 -4.46 13.10 -1.47
CA ASP A 240 -3.78 12.73 -0.23
C ASP A 240 -4.57 11.66 0.53
N LYS A 241 -5.88 11.84 0.63
CA LYS A 241 -6.78 10.90 1.31
C LYS A 241 -6.76 9.49 0.68
N LEU A 242 -6.68 9.40 -0.65
CA LEU A 242 -6.62 8.10 -1.32
C LEU A 242 -5.23 7.48 -1.22
N ILE A 243 -4.17 8.28 -1.35
CA ILE A 243 -2.78 7.82 -1.14
C ILE A 243 -2.60 7.30 0.28
N HIS A 244 -3.12 8.02 1.27
CA HIS A 244 -3.13 7.61 2.66
C HIS A 244 -3.80 6.23 2.86
N ASN A 245 -4.98 6.04 2.28
CA ASN A 245 -5.67 4.75 2.35
C ASN A 245 -4.96 3.66 1.55
N TYR A 246 -4.32 4.01 0.43
CA TYR A 246 -3.54 3.09 -0.35
C TYR A 246 -2.30 2.60 0.41
N ILE A 247 -1.57 3.49 1.08
CA ILE A 247 -0.42 3.13 1.91
C ILE A 247 -0.86 2.22 3.07
N THR A 248 -1.92 2.61 3.78
CA THR A 248 -2.40 1.88 4.99
C THR A 248 -3.09 0.55 4.71
N HIS A 249 -3.55 0.31 3.47
CA HIS A 249 -4.28 -0.91 3.13
C HIS A 249 -3.61 -1.78 2.06
N ILE A 250 -2.94 -1.18 1.07
CA ILE A 250 -2.35 -1.91 -0.06
C ILE A 250 -0.83 -2.01 0.09
N LEU A 251 -0.13 -0.89 0.28
CA LEU A 251 1.33 -0.89 0.33
C LEU A 251 1.88 -1.59 1.58
N CYS A 252 1.09 -1.72 2.65
CA CYS A 252 1.46 -2.49 3.84
C CYS A 252 1.37 -4.02 3.68
N VAL A 253 0.84 -4.53 2.56
CA VAL A 253 0.73 -5.98 2.31
C VAL A 253 2.13 -6.57 2.13
N PRO A 254 2.52 -7.61 2.90
CA PRO A 254 3.84 -8.23 2.79
C PRO A 254 4.21 -8.65 1.37
N ALA A 255 5.44 -8.32 0.97
CA ALA A 255 6.03 -8.74 -0.31
C ALA A 255 5.24 -8.41 -1.57
N LEU A 256 4.32 -7.42 -1.52
CA LEU A 256 3.44 -7.09 -2.65
C LEU A 256 4.23 -6.80 -3.94
N MET A 257 5.25 -5.94 -3.86
CA MET A 257 6.03 -5.57 -5.05
C MET A 257 6.81 -6.76 -5.61
N TYR A 258 7.34 -7.62 -4.74
CA TYR A 258 8.02 -8.85 -5.15
C TYR A 258 7.07 -9.78 -5.91
N HIS A 259 5.85 -9.99 -5.38
CA HIS A 259 4.84 -10.81 -6.05
C HIS A 259 4.38 -10.21 -7.38
N MET A 260 4.26 -8.89 -7.46
CA MET A 260 3.90 -8.20 -8.71
C MET A 260 4.96 -8.39 -9.79
N GLU A 261 6.24 -8.24 -9.47
CA GLU A 261 7.34 -8.46 -10.41
C GLU A 261 7.34 -9.90 -10.98
N HIS A 262 7.21 -10.90 -10.11
CA HIS A 262 7.30 -12.30 -10.51
C HIS A 262 6.02 -12.86 -11.15
N THR A 263 4.85 -12.33 -10.77
CA THR A 263 3.55 -12.91 -11.15
C THR A 263 2.79 -12.05 -12.16
N ALA A 264 2.92 -10.73 -12.11
CA ALA A 264 2.14 -9.80 -12.93
C ALA A 264 2.96 -8.54 -13.34
N PRO A 265 4.07 -8.69 -14.07
CA PRO A 265 4.99 -7.58 -14.37
C PRO A 265 4.36 -6.46 -15.20
N LEU A 266 3.30 -6.75 -15.95
CA LEU A 266 2.55 -5.74 -16.71
C LEU A 266 1.97 -4.64 -15.81
N CYS A 267 1.66 -4.95 -14.56
CA CYS A 267 1.16 -3.95 -13.61
C CYS A 267 2.24 -2.95 -13.19
N LEU A 268 3.53 -3.31 -13.26
CA LEU A 268 4.63 -2.41 -12.86
C LEU A 268 4.74 -1.21 -13.81
N LYS A 269 4.50 -1.42 -15.10
CA LYS A 269 4.45 -0.32 -16.09
C LYS A 269 3.40 0.73 -15.77
N GLN A 270 2.30 0.32 -15.13
CA GLN A 270 1.26 1.25 -14.69
C GLN A 270 1.77 2.16 -13.56
N PHE A 271 2.61 1.66 -12.66
CA PHE A 271 3.16 2.46 -11.56
C PHE A 271 4.21 3.47 -12.04
N GLU A 272 4.96 3.13 -13.09
CA GLU A 272 5.93 4.03 -13.71
C GLU A 272 5.26 5.26 -14.34
N ASN A 273 4.13 5.05 -15.03
CA ASN A 273 3.45 6.14 -15.73
C ASN A 273 2.70 7.11 -14.81
N GLU A 274 2.28 6.65 -13.62
CA GLU A 274 1.32 7.36 -12.76
C GLU A 274 1.97 8.04 -11.55
N GLU A 275 3.31 8.16 -11.52
CA GLU A 275 4.11 8.78 -10.43
C GLU A 275 3.73 8.36 -9.00
N VAL A 276 3.19 7.14 -8.82
CA VAL A 276 2.62 6.68 -7.53
C VAL A 276 3.68 6.70 -6.43
N LEU A 277 4.93 6.32 -6.74
CA LEU A 277 6.04 6.35 -5.80
C LEU A 277 6.28 7.76 -5.26
N LYS A 278 6.39 8.75 -6.14
CA LYS A 278 6.64 10.15 -5.79
C LYS A 278 5.57 10.68 -4.86
N ARG A 279 4.28 10.50 -5.21
CA ARG A 279 3.18 10.95 -4.34
C ARG A 279 3.16 10.24 -2.99
N CYS A 280 3.45 8.94 -2.94
CA CYS A 280 3.55 8.22 -1.67
C CYS A 280 4.66 8.83 -0.78
N LEU A 281 5.82 9.14 -1.36
CA LEU A 281 6.93 9.76 -0.63
C LEU A 281 6.59 11.19 -0.19
N GLU A 282 5.90 11.99 -1.00
CA GLU A 282 5.49 13.34 -0.64
C GLU A 282 4.51 13.34 0.55
N VAL A 283 3.52 12.44 0.57
CA VAL A 283 2.60 12.30 1.73
C VAL A 283 3.38 11.86 2.97
N LEU A 284 4.28 10.89 2.84
CA LEU A 284 5.13 10.42 3.94
C LEU A 284 6.20 11.43 4.36
N SER A 285 6.47 12.46 3.55
CA SER A 285 7.41 13.52 3.90
C SER A 285 6.82 14.49 4.92
N ASN A 286 5.50 14.56 5.06
CA ASN A 286 4.85 15.25 6.16
C ASN A 286 4.92 14.38 7.42
N GLN A 287 5.44 14.95 8.52
CA GLN A 287 5.64 14.24 9.78
C GLN A 287 4.32 13.79 10.41
N GLU A 288 3.28 14.62 10.36
CA GLU A 288 1.98 14.31 10.95
C GLU A 288 1.30 13.15 10.21
N GLU A 289 1.31 13.19 8.88
CA GLU A 289 0.77 12.12 8.03
C GLU A 289 1.52 10.81 8.22
N ALA A 290 2.86 10.86 8.25
CA ALA A 290 3.69 9.68 8.52
C ALA A 290 3.37 9.07 9.90
N GLN A 291 3.25 9.90 10.94
CA GLN A 291 2.90 9.45 12.28
C GLN A 291 1.50 8.84 12.33
N TYR A 292 0.53 9.44 11.65
CA TYR A 292 -0.82 8.88 11.58
C TYR A 292 -0.80 7.49 10.91
N ILE A 293 -0.14 7.36 9.76
CA ILE A 293 -0.03 6.08 9.03
C ILE A 293 0.64 5.04 9.92
N PHE A 294 1.72 5.43 10.59
CA PHE A 294 2.46 4.57 11.51
C PHE A 294 1.59 4.10 12.67
N ASN A 295 0.83 4.99 13.31
CA ASN A 295 -0.04 4.65 14.44
C ASN A 295 -1.20 3.72 14.04
N LYS A 296 -1.62 3.74 12.77
CA LYS A 296 -2.66 2.87 12.24
C LYS A 296 -2.15 1.46 11.89
N LEU A 297 -0.84 1.28 11.78
CA LEU A 297 -0.20 0.02 11.42
C LEU A 297 0.59 -0.55 12.62
N GLU A 298 0.68 -1.88 12.73
CA GLU A 298 1.66 -2.47 13.64
C GLU A 298 3.07 -2.45 13.02
N GLY A 299 4.11 -2.48 13.86
CA GLY A 299 5.50 -2.32 13.42
C GLY A 299 5.91 -3.26 12.27
N SER A 300 5.47 -4.52 12.28
CA SER A 300 5.78 -5.44 11.18
C SER A 300 5.09 -5.08 9.85
N TYR A 301 3.89 -4.50 9.86
CA TYR A 301 3.25 -4.05 8.62
C TYR A 301 3.86 -2.73 8.11
N VAL A 302 4.38 -1.89 9.01
CA VAL A 302 5.24 -0.75 8.62
C VAL A 302 6.52 -1.26 7.95
N LEU A 303 7.14 -2.32 8.48
CA LEU A 303 8.29 -2.95 7.84
C LEU A 303 7.96 -3.47 6.43
N CYS A 304 6.80 -4.09 6.24
CA CYS A 304 6.34 -4.52 4.91
C CYS A 304 6.11 -3.33 3.96
N MET A 305 5.56 -2.23 4.46
CA MET A 305 5.42 -0.98 3.70
C MET A 305 6.79 -0.44 3.28
N ILE A 306 7.78 -0.41 4.18
CA ILE A 306 9.15 0.01 3.87
C ILE A 306 9.77 -0.91 2.81
N GLY A 307 9.62 -2.23 2.94
CA GLY A 307 10.10 -3.20 1.95
C GLY A 307 9.48 -2.99 0.56
N ASN A 308 8.18 -2.73 0.49
CA ASN A 308 7.51 -2.42 -0.77
C ASN A 308 7.96 -1.07 -1.36
N LEU A 309 8.19 -0.03 -0.54
CA LEU A 309 8.73 1.24 -1.02
C LEU A 309 10.14 1.08 -1.59
N ILE A 310 11.03 0.37 -0.89
CA ILE A 310 12.39 0.09 -1.35
C ILE A 310 12.37 -0.68 -2.68
N HIS A 311 11.54 -1.72 -2.78
CA HIS A 311 11.43 -2.49 -4.01
C HIS A 311 10.87 -1.63 -5.15
N LEU A 312 9.81 -0.84 -4.90
CA LEU A 312 9.27 0.06 -5.93
C LEU A 312 10.32 1.08 -6.42
N SER A 313 11.12 1.64 -5.51
CA SER A 313 12.24 2.53 -5.83
C SER A 313 13.34 1.84 -6.64
N HIS A 314 13.63 0.57 -6.36
CA HIS A 314 14.58 -0.22 -7.15
C HIS A 314 14.08 -0.42 -8.59
N LEU A 315 12.80 -0.77 -8.77
CA LEU A 315 12.20 -0.96 -10.10
C LEU A 315 12.18 0.35 -10.90
N GLN A 316 12.01 1.49 -10.23
CA GLN A 316 11.92 2.81 -10.85
C GLN A 316 13.24 3.60 -10.85
N LEU A 317 14.39 2.92 -10.69
CA LEU A 317 15.70 3.56 -10.56
C LEU A 317 16.03 4.53 -11.71
N ASN A 318 15.62 4.18 -12.93
CA ASN A 318 15.92 4.94 -14.15
C ASN A 318 14.85 5.97 -14.53
N SER A 319 13.69 5.95 -13.87
CA SER A 319 12.53 6.81 -14.12
C SER A 319 12.34 7.80 -12.96
N SER A 320 11.28 7.65 -12.16
CA SER A 320 10.91 8.57 -11.08
C SER A 320 11.99 8.73 -10.01
N MET A 321 12.80 7.69 -9.77
CA MET A 321 13.80 7.70 -8.71
C MET A 321 14.91 8.74 -8.93
N LYS A 322 15.20 9.13 -10.18
CA LYS A 322 16.18 10.19 -10.48
C LYS A 322 15.80 11.54 -9.85
N GLU A 323 14.51 11.84 -9.81
CA GLU A 323 13.97 13.09 -9.28
C GLU A 323 13.79 13.04 -7.77
N VAL A 324 13.34 11.89 -7.24
CA VAL A 324 12.96 11.78 -5.81
C VAL A 324 14.09 11.27 -4.90
N LYS A 325 15.24 10.83 -5.45
CA LYS A 325 16.33 10.24 -4.66
C LYS A 325 16.79 11.08 -3.48
N PHE A 326 16.94 12.38 -3.68
CA PHE A 326 17.39 13.30 -2.64
C PHE A 326 16.70 14.67 -2.79
N PRO A 327 16.19 15.29 -1.69
CA PRO A 327 16.20 14.77 -0.32
C PRO A 327 15.05 13.82 0.00
N LEU A 328 14.02 13.77 -0.85
CA LEU A 328 12.71 13.21 -0.51
C LEU A 328 12.77 11.75 -0.05
N TYR A 329 13.23 10.83 -0.90
CA TYR A 329 13.31 9.41 -0.58
C TYR A 329 14.21 9.13 0.63
N THR A 330 15.40 9.74 0.65
CA THR A 330 16.40 9.51 1.71
C THR A 330 15.86 9.95 3.08
N VAL A 331 15.24 11.13 3.17
CA VAL A 331 14.67 11.65 4.42
C VAL A 331 13.43 10.86 4.85
N VAL A 332 12.55 10.48 3.91
CA VAL A 332 11.35 9.68 4.21
C VAL A 332 11.73 8.31 4.78
N LEU A 333 12.63 7.57 4.11
CA LEU A 333 13.05 6.26 4.61
C LEU A 333 13.79 6.35 5.95
N THR A 334 14.70 7.32 6.11
CA THR A 334 15.42 7.52 7.37
C THR A 334 14.43 7.70 8.52
N ARG A 335 13.42 8.57 8.32
CA ARG A 335 12.38 8.81 9.32
C ARG A 335 11.57 7.56 9.65
N LEU A 336 11.11 6.82 8.63
CA LEU A 336 10.33 5.60 8.84
C LEU A 336 11.12 4.54 9.62
N LEU A 337 12.42 4.43 9.37
CA LEU A 337 13.33 3.56 10.11
C LEU A 337 13.47 4.02 11.56
N CYS A 338 13.72 5.32 11.80
CA CYS A 338 13.79 5.87 13.16
C CYS A 338 12.50 5.63 13.94
N MET A 339 11.32 5.88 13.35
CA MET A 339 10.03 5.62 13.98
C MET A 339 9.86 4.13 14.32
N LEU A 340 10.30 3.24 13.43
CA LEU A 340 10.26 1.79 13.67
C LEU A 340 11.20 1.37 14.80
N GLN A 341 12.40 1.94 14.85
CA GLN A 341 13.37 1.70 15.93
C GLN A 341 12.83 2.16 17.30
N GLU A 342 12.25 3.36 17.35
CA GLU A 342 11.61 3.91 18.57
C GLU A 342 10.46 3.01 19.04
N TYR A 343 9.63 2.54 18.12
CA TYR A 343 8.53 1.62 18.42
C TYR A 343 9.00 0.29 19.01
N VAL A 344 10.03 -0.33 18.39
CA VAL A 344 10.61 -1.59 18.86
C VAL A 344 11.21 -1.42 20.26
N SER A 345 11.94 -0.32 20.47
CA SER A 345 12.59 0.00 21.74
C SER A 345 11.57 0.27 22.86
N ALA A 346 10.48 0.99 22.56
CA ALA A 346 9.41 1.27 23.51
C ALA A 346 8.61 0.03 23.93
N LYS A 347 8.64 -1.04 23.13
CA LYS A 347 7.88 -2.28 23.36
C LYS A 347 8.72 -3.45 23.86
N GLN A 348 9.91 -3.19 24.39
CA GLN A 348 10.68 -4.20 25.10
C GLN A 348 10.06 -4.45 26.48
N SER A 349 9.56 -5.67 26.70
CA SER A 349 8.93 -6.08 27.97
C SER A 349 9.18 -7.57 28.24
N ASN A 350 8.68 -8.09 29.36
CA ASN A 350 8.85 -9.51 29.71
C ASN A 350 8.10 -10.45 28.74
N MET A 351 7.10 -9.96 27.99
CA MET A 351 6.34 -10.73 27.00
C MET A 351 6.70 -10.29 25.58
N THR A 352 7.93 -10.60 25.15
CA THR A 352 8.42 -10.28 23.81
C THR A 352 8.37 -11.50 22.89
N THR A 353 8.12 -11.24 21.61
CA THR A 353 8.25 -12.23 20.54
C THR A 353 9.48 -11.89 19.70
N TRP A 354 10.20 -12.92 19.25
CA TRP A 354 11.34 -12.72 18.36
C TRP A 354 10.89 -12.45 16.94
N HIS A 355 11.44 -11.41 16.32
CA HIS A 355 11.25 -11.06 14.92
C HIS A 355 12.57 -11.22 14.14
N PRO A 356 12.60 -11.97 13.01
CA PRO A 356 13.83 -12.24 12.23
C PRO A 356 14.62 -11.03 11.70
N ILE A 357 14.03 -9.84 11.74
CA ILE A 357 14.59 -8.59 11.20
C ILE A 357 14.80 -7.56 12.31
N LEU A 358 13.77 -7.35 13.15
CA LEU A 358 13.73 -6.29 14.17
C LEU A 358 14.22 -6.75 15.56
N GLY A 359 14.38 -8.06 15.79
CA GLY A 359 14.75 -8.61 17.09
C GLY A 359 13.54 -8.75 18.04
N TRP A 360 13.78 -8.59 19.34
CA TRP A 360 12.78 -8.85 20.39
C TRP A 360 11.92 -7.62 20.69
N PHE A 361 10.59 -7.75 20.53
CA PHE A 361 9.62 -6.74 20.99
C PHE A 361 8.23 -7.35 21.18
N ALA A 362 7.37 -6.67 21.93
CA ALA A 362 5.98 -7.10 22.15
C ALA A 362 5.11 -6.79 20.92
N GLN A 363 4.56 -7.83 20.28
CA GLN A 363 3.63 -7.70 19.16
C GLN A 363 2.64 -8.87 19.12
N THR A 364 1.55 -8.69 18.38
CA THR A 364 0.63 -9.78 18.08
C THR A 364 1.28 -10.75 17.09
N TYR A 365 1.18 -12.06 17.36
CA TYR A 365 1.75 -13.06 16.48
C TYR A 365 0.78 -13.36 15.32
N ASP A 366 1.21 -13.05 14.08
CA ASP A 366 0.53 -13.48 12.85
C ASP A 366 1.37 -14.56 12.14
N PRO A 367 0.94 -15.84 12.14
CA PRO A 367 1.66 -16.92 11.46
C PRO A 367 1.90 -16.64 9.98
N ARG A 368 0.93 -16.00 9.31
CA ARG A 368 0.97 -15.72 7.86
C ARG A 368 2.06 -14.71 7.52
N LEU A 369 2.25 -13.72 8.39
CA LEU A 369 3.34 -12.77 8.25
C LEU A 369 4.69 -13.49 8.32
N SER A 370 4.87 -14.41 9.28
CA SER A 370 6.11 -15.16 9.44
C SER A 370 6.53 -15.92 8.18
N GLU A 371 5.57 -16.49 7.44
CA GLU A 371 5.85 -17.19 6.17
C GLU A 371 6.34 -16.25 5.05
N SER A 372 5.89 -14.99 5.06
CA SER A 372 6.23 -13.99 4.03
C SER A 372 7.50 -13.19 4.35
N LEU A 373 7.99 -13.25 5.59
CA LEU A 373 9.18 -12.50 6.03
C LEU A 373 10.46 -12.75 5.21
N PRO A 374 10.77 -13.96 4.71
CA PRO A 374 11.93 -14.15 3.83
C PRO A 374 11.87 -13.29 2.57
N LEU A 375 10.67 -13.11 2.00
CA LEU A 375 10.46 -12.24 0.84
C LEU A 375 10.54 -10.76 1.21
N VAL A 376 10.05 -10.38 2.40
CA VAL A 376 10.26 -9.01 2.90
C VAL A 376 11.75 -8.74 3.11
N LYS A 377 12.52 -9.71 3.63
CA LYS A 377 13.98 -9.61 3.76
C LYS A 377 14.66 -9.42 2.40
N SER A 378 14.23 -10.13 1.35
CA SER A 378 14.79 -9.94 0.00
C SER A 378 14.47 -8.56 -0.58
N GLN A 379 13.30 -7.99 -0.29
CA GLN A 379 12.98 -6.62 -0.67
C GLN A 379 13.86 -5.59 0.06
N LEU A 380 14.07 -5.76 1.36
CA LEU A 380 14.94 -4.87 2.14
C LEU A 380 16.39 -4.93 1.64
N PHE A 381 16.87 -6.12 1.25
CA PHE A 381 18.21 -6.30 0.68
C PHE A 381 18.48 -5.39 -0.52
N LEU A 382 17.45 -5.04 -1.30
CA LEU A 382 17.60 -4.12 -2.42
C LEU A 382 18.13 -2.74 -1.98
N LEU A 383 17.87 -2.28 -0.75
CA LEU A 383 18.36 -1.00 -0.25
C LEU A 383 19.89 -0.93 -0.25
N TRP A 384 20.56 -2.03 0.08
CA TRP A 384 22.02 -2.16 0.03
C TRP A 384 22.48 -3.06 -1.12
N SER A 385 21.69 -3.11 -2.20
CA SER A 385 22.12 -3.69 -3.47
C SER A 385 22.98 -2.69 -4.26
N GLU A 386 23.83 -3.21 -5.12
CA GLU A 386 24.74 -2.41 -5.95
C GLU A 386 24.06 -1.25 -6.71
N PRO A 387 22.91 -1.44 -7.40
CA PRO A 387 22.29 -0.34 -8.16
C PRO A 387 21.81 0.82 -7.26
N LEU A 388 21.24 0.51 -6.09
CA LEU A 388 20.75 1.53 -5.17
C LEU A 388 21.89 2.20 -4.39
N ILE A 389 22.91 1.45 -3.97
CA ILE A 389 24.11 2.03 -3.33
C ILE A 389 24.79 3.00 -4.29
N GLU A 390 25.01 2.59 -5.54
CA GLU A 390 25.68 3.45 -6.52
C GLU A 390 24.86 4.72 -6.77
N SER A 391 23.54 4.61 -6.94
CA SER A 391 22.69 5.78 -7.21
C SER A 391 22.53 6.73 -6.01
N LEU A 392 22.40 6.19 -4.79
CA LEU A 392 22.16 6.97 -3.58
C LEU A 392 23.44 7.55 -2.99
N LEU A 393 24.54 6.78 -2.96
CA LEU A 393 25.78 7.13 -2.26
C LEU A 393 27.01 7.18 -3.17
N GLY A 394 27.16 6.25 -4.13
CA GLY A 394 28.30 6.21 -5.05
C GLY A 394 28.42 7.45 -5.95
N GLU A 395 27.36 7.77 -6.70
CA GLU A 395 27.32 8.95 -7.58
C GLU A 395 27.59 10.26 -6.81
N PRO A 396 26.94 10.54 -5.65
CA PRO A 396 27.22 11.75 -4.88
C PRO A 396 28.64 11.81 -4.31
N LEU A 397 29.17 10.68 -3.83
CA LEU A 397 30.56 10.62 -3.36
C LEU A 397 31.53 10.95 -4.49
N GLN A 398 31.34 10.35 -5.66
CA GLN A 398 32.18 10.63 -6.82
C GLN A 398 32.08 12.07 -7.29
N SER A 399 30.89 12.68 -7.29
CA SER A 399 30.73 14.09 -7.69
C SER A 399 31.44 15.02 -6.71
N VAL A 400 31.31 14.76 -5.41
CA VAL A 400 31.99 15.55 -4.35
C VAL A 400 33.51 15.44 -4.46
N LEU A 401 34.02 14.23 -4.67
CA LEU A 401 35.46 13.98 -4.80
C LEU A 401 36.03 14.63 -6.07
N LYS A 402 35.33 14.54 -7.21
CA LYS A 402 35.74 15.20 -8.46
C LYS A 402 35.78 16.73 -8.30
N ALA A 403 34.75 17.32 -7.69
CA ALA A 403 34.73 18.75 -7.42
C ALA A 403 35.90 19.20 -6.52
N ALA A 404 36.28 18.38 -5.53
CA ALA A 404 37.44 18.64 -4.69
C ALA A 404 38.78 18.49 -5.43
N ASP A 405 38.87 17.59 -6.40
CA ASP A 405 40.07 17.46 -7.24
C ASP A 405 40.21 18.65 -8.21
N GLU A 406 39.12 19.06 -8.86
CA GLU A 406 39.08 20.21 -9.79
C GLU A 406 39.36 21.55 -9.10
N ALA A 407 38.82 21.78 -7.89
CA ALA A 407 39.10 22.97 -7.09
C ALA A 407 40.58 23.09 -6.67
N GLY A 408 41.35 21.99 -6.75
CA GLY A 408 42.80 21.96 -6.49
C GLY A 408 43.67 22.11 -7.75
N GLY A 409 43.06 22.18 -8.94
CA GLY A 409 43.71 22.23 -10.25
C GLY A 409 43.76 23.62 -10.89
N GLY A 410 43.65 24.70 -10.10
CA GLY A 410 43.86 26.07 -10.58
C GLY A 410 45.24 26.20 -11.20
N ALA A 411 45.29 26.23 -12.53
CA ALA A 411 46.49 26.50 -13.29
C ALA A 411 47.13 27.82 -12.80
N PRO A 412 48.46 27.88 -12.62
CA PRO A 412 49.10 29.16 -12.38
C PRO A 412 48.90 30.02 -13.63
N THR A 413 48.19 31.13 -13.49
CA THR A 413 48.25 32.23 -14.44
C THR A 413 49.70 32.69 -14.54
N VAL A 414 50.38 32.28 -15.61
CA VAL A 414 51.72 32.72 -15.96
C VAL A 414 51.63 34.19 -16.42
N PRO A 415 52.34 35.14 -15.81
CA PRO A 415 52.60 36.42 -16.46
C PRO A 415 53.65 36.22 -17.54
N THR A 416 53.34 36.72 -18.73
CA THR A 416 54.20 36.85 -19.90
C THR A 416 55.56 37.44 -19.53
N GLN A 417 56.66 36.76 -19.90
CA GLN A 417 57.88 37.38 -20.45
C GLN A 417 58.91 36.34 -20.91
N ALA A 418 59.73 36.76 -21.87
CA ALA A 418 60.40 35.95 -22.87
C ALA A 418 61.83 35.50 -22.50
N THR A 419 62.24 34.41 -23.18
CA THR A 419 63.58 34.07 -23.68
C THR A 419 64.77 33.84 -22.74
N ALA A 420 65.25 32.59 -22.83
CA ALA A 420 66.64 32.12 -22.97
C ALA A 420 67.24 31.26 -21.83
N PRO A 421 68.11 30.28 -22.16
CA PRO A 421 68.21 29.01 -21.43
C PRO A 421 69.55 28.83 -20.70
N SER A 422 69.58 28.03 -19.63
CA SER A 422 70.77 27.21 -19.32
C SER A 422 70.42 26.02 -18.45
N SER A 423 71.10 24.92 -18.77
CA SER A 423 71.08 23.59 -18.21
C SER A 423 71.31 23.53 -16.69
N ASN A 424 70.64 22.58 -16.01
CA ASN A 424 71.36 21.50 -15.33
C ASN A 424 70.45 20.36 -14.86
N ILE A 425 71.01 19.17 -15.03
CA ILE A 425 70.52 17.82 -14.77
C ILE A 425 70.65 17.55 -13.26
N ILE A 426 69.68 16.87 -12.64
CA ILE A 426 69.83 15.64 -11.84
C ILE A 426 68.51 15.33 -11.12
N LYS A 427 67.92 14.20 -11.55
CA LYS A 427 66.88 13.42 -10.87
C LYS A 427 67.46 12.75 -9.62
N ARG A 428 66.81 12.89 -8.46
CA ARG A 428 66.55 11.81 -7.46
C ARG A 428 66.01 12.38 -6.15
N THR A 429 64.68 12.55 -6.07
CA THR A 429 63.89 12.61 -4.82
C THR A 429 62.39 12.63 -5.18
N PHE A 430 61.90 11.55 -5.81
CA PHE A 430 60.49 11.46 -6.26
C PHE A 430 59.63 10.45 -5.49
N PHE A 431 60.14 9.83 -4.42
CA PHE A 431 59.40 8.83 -3.64
C PHE A 431 59.12 9.15 -2.17
N GLU A 432 59.62 10.25 -1.61
CA GLU A 432 59.33 10.61 -0.20
C GLU A 432 58.47 11.87 -0.01
N SER A 433 58.14 12.61 -1.08
CA SER A 433 57.36 13.85 -0.97
C SER A 433 55.84 13.68 -1.17
N ARG A 434 55.37 12.46 -1.47
CA ARG A 434 53.93 12.21 -1.73
C ARG A 434 53.09 12.10 -0.46
N SER A 435 53.69 11.81 0.71
CA SER A 435 52.96 11.73 1.99
C SER A 435 52.75 13.09 2.65
N LYS A 436 53.69 14.05 2.51
CA LYS A 436 53.60 15.36 3.16
C LYS A 436 52.84 16.43 2.37
N GLN A 437 52.75 16.33 1.03
CA GLN A 437 51.93 17.24 0.23
C GLN A 437 50.42 16.95 0.30
N SER A 438 50.02 15.78 0.81
CA SER A 438 48.59 15.43 0.97
C SER A 438 47.94 16.14 2.17
N LEU A 439 48.69 16.40 3.25
CA LEU A 439 48.17 16.98 4.49
C LEU A 439 47.98 18.50 4.42
N ASN A 440 48.83 19.22 3.66
CA ASN A 440 48.71 20.68 3.49
C ASN A 440 47.68 21.11 2.42
N LYS A 441 46.98 20.17 1.78
CA LYS A 441 45.91 20.41 0.78
C LYS A 441 44.50 20.15 1.32
N ALA A 442 44.39 19.92 2.62
CA ALA A 442 43.17 19.44 3.23
C ALA A 442 42.34 20.64 3.71
N GLY A 443 41.08 20.72 3.27
CA GLY A 443 40.19 21.88 3.48
C GLY A 443 39.50 22.36 2.20
N LYS A 444 39.27 21.46 1.23
CA LYS A 444 38.65 21.80 -0.06
C LYS A 444 37.12 21.73 -0.01
N ILE A 445 36.59 20.97 0.93
CA ILE A 445 35.15 20.76 1.12
C ILE A 445 34.79 21.26 2.51
N LYS A 446 33.77 22.13 2.60
CA LYS A 446 33.24 22.64 3.88
C LYS A 446 32.08 21.77 4.36
N LEU A 447 32.08 21.45 5.65
CA LEU A 447 30.95 20.79 6.32
C LEU A 447 29.69 21.67 6.18
N GLY A 448 28.55 21.06 5.84
CA GLY A 448 27.30 21.77 5.57
C GLY A 448 27.10 22.28 4.14
N SER A 449 28.04 22.04 3.21
CA SER A 449 27.75 22.26 1.78
C SER A 449 26.61 21.34 1.30
N PRO A 450 25.84 21.71 0.26
CA PRO A 450 24.70 20.90 -0.18
C PRO A 450 25.11 19.49 -0.61
N ASP A 451 26.26 19.34 -1.28
CA ASP A 451 26.75 18.04 -1.73
C ASP A 451 27.28 17.16 -0.58
N VAL A 452 27.89 17.77 0.44
CA VAL A 452 28.29 17.09 1.68
C VAL A 452 27.07 16.68 2.49
N SER A 453 26.06 17.55 2.56
CA SER A 453 24.81 17.29 3.25
C SER A 453 24.08 16.11 2.60
N ARG A 454 24.13 16.01 1.27
CA ARG A 454 23.60 14.86 0.53
C ARG A 454 24.28 13.55 0.94
N VAL A 455 25.61 13.51 0.94
CA VAL A 455 26.37 12.31 1.37
C VAL A 455 26.05 11.96 2.83
N THR A 456 26.08 12.92 3.74
CA THR A 456 25.91 12.68 5.18
C THR A 456 24.49 12.24 5.55
N VAL A 457 23.47 12.81 4.91
CA VAL A 457 22.06 12.39 5.07
C VAL A 457 21.84 10.99 4.49
N THR A 458 22.47 10.65 3.36
CA THR A 458 22.43 9.28 2.83
C THR A 458 23.16 8.29 3.75
N CYS A 459 24.30 8.65 4.33
CA CYS A 459 24.94 7.81 5.34
C CYS A 459 24.06 7.65 6.59
N SER A 460 23.28 8.67 6.96
CA SER A 460 22.30 8.56 8.05
C SER A 460 21.17 7.57 7.75
N LEU A 461 20.75 7.45 6.49
CA LEU A 461 19.79 6.42 6.08
C LEU A 461 20.35 5.02 6.35
N TYR A 462 21.58 4.74 5.91
CA TYR A 462 22.22 3.42 6.12
C TYR A 462 22.51 3.15 7.60
N TYR A 463 22.94 4.17 8.35
CA TYR A 463 23.10 4.07 9.80
C TYR A 463 21.78 3.73 10.49
N SER A 464 20.69 4.42 10.12
CA SER A 464 19.35 4.14 10.65
C SER A 464 18.85 2.74 10.26
N ALA A 465 19.22 2.25 9.08
CA ALA A 465 18.91 0.88 8.67
C ALA A 465 19.66 -0.15 9.53
N ILE A 466 20.94 0.09 9.84
CA ILE A 466 21.74 -0.77 10.73
C ILE A 466 21.19 -0.78 12.16
N SER A 467 20.80 0.39 12.68
CA SER A 467 20.26 0.50 14.04
C SER A 467 18.87 -0.14 14.17
N THR A 468 18.06 -0.10 13.11
CA THR A 468 16.71 -0.66 13.08
C THR A 468 16.72 -2.16 12.80
N PHE A 469 17.47 -2.61 11.79
CA PHE A 469 17.53 -4.00 11.35
C PHE A 469 18.70 -4.73 12.03
N THR A 470 18.63 -4.82 13.36
CA THR A 470 19.72 -5.38 14.19
C THR A 470 20.17 -6.77 13.75
N GLN A 471 19.25 -7.61 13.28
CA GLN A 471 19.55 -8.97 12.80
C GLN A 471 20.19 -9.01 11.40
N LEU A 472 20.12 -7.91 10.65
CA LEU A 472 20.67 -7.76 9.30
C LEU A 472 21.91 -6.85 9.26
N LYS A 473 22.44 -6.43 10.42
CA LYS A 473 23.58 -5.50 10.51
C LYS A 473 24.76 -5.97 9.64
N LEU A 474 25.15 -7.25 9.76
CA LEU A 474 26.26 -7.81 8.99
C LEU A 474 25.96 -7.88 7.49
N ASP A 475 24.71 -8.20 7.10
CA ASP A 475 24.29 -8.23 5.70
C ASP A 475 24.40 -6.82 5.07
N ILE A 476 23.99 -5.77 5.81
CA ILE A 476 24.07 -4.38 5.36
C ILE A 476 25.53 -3.92 5.22
N LEU A 477 26.36 -4.16 6.24
CA LEU A 477 27.78 -3.80 6.20
C LEU A 477 28.50 -4.50 5.06
N THR A 478 28.23 -5.79 4.85
CA THR A 478 28.79 -6.55 3.73
C THR A 478 28.34 -5.97 2.40
N GLY A 479 27.07 -5.62 2.23
CA GLY A 479 26.56 -4.98 1.00
C GLY A 479 27.24 -3.64 0.68
N LEU A 480 27.49 -2.82 1.70
CA LEU A 480 28.20 -1.54 1.57
C LEU A 480 29.70 -1.71 1.28
N CYS A 481 30.32 -2.76 1.82
CA CYS A 481 31.75 -3.08 1.63
C CYS A 481 32.03 -3.88 0.35
N TYR A 482 31.05 -4.55 -0.25
CA TYR A 482 31.25 -5.49 -1.37
C TYR A 482 31.94 -4.86 -2.59
N ARG A 483 31.80 -3.55 -2.79
CA ARG A 483 32.68 -2.77 -3.66
C ARG A 483 33.71 -2.03 -2.81
N ASP A 484 34.98 -2.41 -2.91
CA ASP A 484 36.14 -1.69 -2.31
C ASP A 484 36.14 -0.16 -2.61
N SER A 485 35.34 0.28 -3.59
CA SER A 485 35.18 1.68 -3.95
C SER A 485 34.48 2.54 -2.89
N ILE A 486 33.43 2.06 -2.20
CA ILE A 486 32.65 2.93 -1.30
C ILE A 486 33.47 3.28 -0.06
N LEU A 487 34.09 2.29 0.58
CA LEU A 487 34.94 2.51 1.75
C LEU A 487 36.14 3.41 1.41
N ALA A 488 36.80 3.15 0.28
CA ALA A 488 37.90 3.99 -0.20
C ALA A 488 37.44 5.42 -0.54
N GLN A 489 36.24 5.59 -1.11
CA GLN A 489 35.66 6.90 -1.41
C GLN A 489 35.28 7.66 -0.13
N LEU A 490 34.72 6.99 0.88
CA LEU A 490 34.42 7.58 2.19
C LEU A 490 35.70 8.01 2.92
N TRP A 491 36.76 7.19 2.89
CA TRP A 491 38.05 7.57 3.43
C TRP A 491 38.59 8.84 2.75
N LYS A 492 38.60 8.87 1.41
CA LYS A 492 38.99 10.06 0.64
C LYS A 492 38.13 11.27 1.00
N PHE A 493 36.83 11.08 1.12
CA PHE A 493 35.89 12.12 1.50
C PHE A 493 36.27 12.77 2.84
N PHE A 494 36.58 11.98 3.87
CA PHE A 494 37.07 12.51 5.15
C PHE A 494 38.39 13.25 5.02
N THR A 495 39.35 12.75 4.22
CA THR A 495 40.62 13.46 3.99
C THR A 495 40.45 14.81 3.29
N CYS A 496 39.39 14.98 2.50
CA CYS A 496 39.10 16.25 1.81
C CYS A 496 38.47 17.32 2.72
N LEU A 497 37.91 16.94 3.88
CA LEU A 497 37.25 17.85 4.83
C LEU A 497 38.22 18.75 5.62
N GLY A 498 39.52 18.47 5.64
CA GLY A 498 40.48 19.28 6.40
C GLY A 498 41.74 18.51 6.84
N PRO A 499 42.77 19.20 7.34
CA PRO A 499 44.07 18.60 7.70
C PRO A 499 43.97 17.60 8.86
N MET A 500 42.88 17.66 9.63
CA MET A 500 42.52 16.70 10.67
C MET A 500 41.28 15.87 10.27
N CYS A 501 41.07 15.62 8.97
CA CYS A 501 39.88 14.93 8.43
C CYS A 501 38.53 15.55 8.86
N GLY A 502 38.49 16.87 9.04
CA GLY A 502 37.29 17.56 9.52
C GLY A 502 36.96 17.37 11.02
N MET A 503 37.80 16.67 11.80
CA MET A 503 37.53 16.39 13.22
C MET A 503 37.35 17.64 14.08
N LYS A 504 38.05 18.74 13.77
CA LYS A 504 37.86 20.02 14.48
C LYS A 504 36.41 20.54 14.31
N SER A 505 35.89 20.49 13.09
CA SER A 505 34.51 20.91 12.79
C SER A 505 33.47 19.96 13.39
N LEU A 506 33.76 18.66 13.46
CA LEU A 506 32.90 17.69 14.16
C LEU A 506 32.89 17.92 15.68
N LEU A 507 34.03 18.27 16.28
CA LEU A 507 34.12 18.62 17.71
C LEU A 507 33.38 19.93 18.03
N GLU A 508 33.49 20.92 17.15
CA GLU A 508 32.69 22.15 17.23
C GLU A 508 31.18 21.83 17.12
N LEU A 509 30.78 20.96 16.19
CA LEU A 509 29.39 20.50 16.07
C LEU A 509 28.93 19.73 17.32
N PHE A 510 29.81 18.95 17.94
CA PHE A 510 29.51 18.17 19.15
C PHE A 510 29.24 19.09 20.35
N SER A 511 29.98 20.20 20.45
CA SER A 511 29.76 21.20 21.50
C SER A 511 28.38 21.85 21.44
N VAL A 512 27.77 21.91 20.24
CA VAL A 512 26.42 22.45 20.00
C VAL A 512 25.35 21.36 20.06
N ASN A 513 25.66 20.13 19.65
CA ASN A 513 24.74 18.99 19.71
C ASN A 513 25.35 17.79 20.46
N PRO A 514 25.26 17.76 21.80
CA PRO A 514 25.93 16.75 22.62
C PRO A 514 25.29 15.36 22.49
N LYS A 515 24.10 15.24 21.89
CA LYS A 515 23.44 13.94 21.67
C LYS A 515 24.04 13.16 20.49
N ALA A 516 24.95 13.76 19.71
CA ALA A 516 25.61 13.15 18.55
C ALA A 516 24.66 12.51 17.50
N MET A 517 23.43 13.03 17.40
CA MET A 517 22.41 12.53 16.45
C MET A 517 22.45 13.23 15.09
N CYS A 518 23.41 14.14 14.87
CA CYS A 518 23.54 14.84 13.59
C CYS A 518 23.98 13.89 12.47
N PRO A 519 23.57 14.15 11.21
CA PRO A 519 23.97 13.32 10.07
C PRO A 519 25.48 13.13 9.89
N GLU A 520 26.26 14.14 10.26
CA GLU A 520 27.71 14.14 10.20
C GLU A 520 28.32 13.11 11.16
N PHE A 521 27.76 12.96 12.37
CA PHE A 521 28.19 11.93 13.32
C PHE A 521 27.79 10.53 12.87
N ASN A 522 26.58 10.37 12.35
CA ASN A 522 26.13 9.09 11.78
C ASN A 522 27.05 8.62 10.64
N THR A 523 27.57 9.57 9.84
CA THR A 523 28.52 9.28 8.76
C THR A 523 29.84 8.76 9.30
N LEU A 524 30.36 9.37 10.37
CA LEU A 524 31.59 8.91 11.02
C LEU A 524 31.40 7.52 11.66
N ILE A 525 30.30 7.31 12.37
CA ILE A 525 29.99 6.01 13.01
C ILE A 525 29.86 4.92 11.94
N LEU A 526 29.11 5.19 10.86
CA LEU A 526 28.99 4.26 9.74
C LEU A 526 30.35 3.92 9.14
N PHE A 527 31.21 4.92 8.92
CA PHE A 527 32.56 4.69 8.42
C PHE A 527 33.40 3.80 9.35
N CYS A 528 33.36 4.04 10.66
CA CYS A 528 34.04 3.21 11.64
C CYS A 528 33.51 1.77 11.64
N ASP A 529 32.20 1.58 11.57
CA ASP A 529 31.57 0.25 11.50
C ASP A 529 31.99 -0.49 10.21
N LEU A 530 32.03 0.20 9.07
CA LEU A 530 32.48 -0.38 7.80
C LEU A 530 33.97 -0.76 7.83
N MET A 531 34.83 0.09 8.39
CA MET A 531 36.26 -0.22 8.56
C MET A 531 36.47 -1.42 9.47
N THR A 532 35.71 -1.50 10.57
CA THR A 532 35.80 -2.62 11.52
C THR A 532 35.40 -3.93 10.85
N HIS A 533 34.30 -3.92 10.09
CA HIS A 533 33.82 -5.09 9.32
C HIS A 533 34.73 -5.48 8.15
N TYR A 534 35.48 -4.53 7.59
CA TYR A 534 36.43 -4.83 6.51
C TYR A 534 37.74 -5.46 7.03
N ILE A 535 38.16 -5.08 8.23
CA ILE A 535 39.42 -5.53 8.83
C ILE A 535 39.27 -6.87 9.55
N MET A 536 38.12 -7.11 10.19
CA MET A 536 37.78 -8.38 10.87
C MET A 536 37.21 -9.39 9.87
#